data_AF-A0A348ZVY3-F1
#
_entry.id   AF-A0A348ZVY3-F1
#
_cell.length_a   1.000
_cell.length_b   1.000
_cell.length_c   1.000
_cell.angle_alpha   90.00
_cell.angle_beta   90.00
_cell.angle_gamma   90.00
#
_symmetry.space_group_name_H-M   'P 1'
#
loop_
_entity.id
_entity.type
_entity.pdbx_description
1 polymer ?
#
loop_
_entity_poly.entity_id
_entity_poly.type
_entity_poly.pdbx_seq_one_letter_code
_entity_poly.pdbx_strand_id
1 'polypeptide(L)'
;MSRKIALALLGLLVTAPPLFAQSSYREFERGLNMSETQRNQVEGIKRKYMDEWSGLKDQSVKKRIELNELQRRRQYHPPSERAERETRLERDLQGIEQSRERLYRRYRDEVSRVFNEEQRGRYDDFIQRERRGMIKPSRHRGHDR
;
A
#
# COMPACT_ATOMS: atom_id res chain seq x y z
N MET A 1 5.65 -30.19 -11.89
CA MET A 1 6.04 -28.81 -11.52
C MET A 1 5.90 -28.64 -10.01
N SER A 2 7.01 -28.42 -9.32
CA SER A 2 7.09 -28.46 -7.86
C SER A 2 6.22 -27.39 -7.19
N ARG A 3 5.43 -27.81 -6.20
CA ARG A 3 4.62 -26.94 -5.30
C ARG A 3 5.41 -25.76 -4.69
N LYS A 4 6.75 -25.86 -4.67
CA LYS A 4 7.69 -24.81 -4.25
C LYS A 4 7.70 -23.59 -5.20
N ILE A 5 7.50 -23.80 -6.50
CA ILE A 5 7.48 -22.71 -7.51
C ILE A 5 6.19 -21.89 -7.40
N ALA A 6 5.06 -22.55 -7.12
CA ALA A 6 3.77 -21.89 -6.93
C ALA A 6 3.76 -20.95 -5.70
N LEU A 7 4.43 -21.33 -4.61
CA LEU A 7 4.57 -20.49 -3.41
C LEU A 7 5.52 -19.30 -3.64
N ALA A 8 6.59 -19.48 -4.42
CA ALA A 8 7.50 -18.39 -4.80
C ALA A 8 6.82 -17.36 -5.72
N LEU A 9 5.97 -17.81 -6.64
CA LEU A 9 5.18 -16.93 -7.53
C LEU A 9 4.08 -16.17 -6.76
N LEU A 10 3.46 -16.78 -5.75
CA LEU A 10 2.52 -16.09 -4.87
C LEU A 10 3.18 -14.97 -4.06
N GLY A 11 4.43 -15.18 -3.60
CA GLY A 11 5.19 -14.15 -2.87
C GLY A 11 5.54 -12.92 -3.73
N LEU A 12 5.79 -13.14 -5.03
CA LEU A 12 6.05 -12.05 -5.98
C LEU A 12 4.80 -11.19 -6.25
N LEU A 13 3.62 -11.80 -6.29
CA LEU A 13 2.34 -11.10 -6.51
C LEU A 13 1.90 -10.21 -5.33
N VAL A 14 2.38 -10.48 -4.11
CA VAL A 14 2.03 -9.69 -2.91
C VAL A 14 3.03 -8.56 -2.65
N THR A 15 4.24 -8.66 -3.21
CA THR A 15 5.35 -7.74 -2.91
C THR A 15 5.64 -6.74 -4.03
N ALA A 16 5.34 -7.09 -5.28
CA ALA A 16 5.46 -6.20 -6.42
C ALA A 16 4.13 -5.44 -6.65
N PRO A 17 4.13 -4.10 -6.74
CA PRO A 17 2.96 -3.40 -7.25
C PRO A 17 2.64 -3.93 -8.66
N PRO A 18 1.35 -4.00 -9.06
CA PRO A 18 0.99 -4.47 -10.39
C PRO A 18 1.77 -3.68 -11.44
N LEU A 19 2.50 -4.36 -12.32
CA LEU A 19 3.35 -3.73 -13.35
C LEU A 19 2.58 -2.72 -14.22
N PHE A 20 1.26 -2.92 -14.35
CA PHE A 20 0.33 -2.00 -15.03
C PHE A 20 0.14 -0.64 -14.32
N ALA A 21 0.28 -0.57 -13.00
CA ALA A 21 0.24 0.70 -12.27
C ALA A 21 1.56 1.48 -12.41
N GLN A 22 2.67 0.76 -12.63
CA GLN A 22 3.97 1.38 -12.82
C GLN A 22 4.11 2.00 -14.23
N SER A 23 3.50 1.40 -15.25
CA SER A 23 3.39 2.00 -16.59
C SER A 23 2.46 3.22 -16.58
N SER A 24 1.28 3.14 -15.93
CA SER A 24 0.31 4.25 -15.89
C SER A 24 0.86 5.48 -15.16
N TYR A 25 1.58 5.28 -14.05
CA TYR A 25 2.17 6.39 -13.28
C TYR A 25 3.32 7.06 -14.05
N ARG A 26 4.19 6.27 -14.68
CA ARG A 26 5.31 6.81 -15.49
C ARG A 26 4.82 7.53 -16.74
N GLU A 27 3.75 7.04 -17.37
CA GLU A 27 3.08 7.71 -18.48
C GLU A 27 2.41 9.01 -18.04
N PHE A 28 1.77 9.01 -16.86
CA PHE A 28 1.21 10.22 -16.26
C PHE A 28 2.28 11.28 -15.96
N GLU A 29 3.40 10.91 -15.32
CA GLU A 29 4.49 11.84 -15.03
C GLU A 29 5.10 12.44 -16.31
N ARG A 30 5.15 11.68 -17.40
CA ARG A 30 5.51 12.20 -18.73
C ARG A 30 4.48 13.18 -19.25
N GLY A 31 3.18 12.91 -19.08
CA GLY A 31 2.07 13.76 -19.52
C GLY A 31 1.88 15.06 -18.72
N LEU A 32 2.53 15.20 -17.55
CA LEU A 32 2.53 16.43 -16.76
C LEU A 32 3.47 17.51 -17.31
N ASN A 33 4.36 17.18 -18.26
CA ASN A 33 5.33 18.11 -18.84
C ASN A 33 6.10 18.92 -17.78
N MET A 34 6.53 18.25 -16.69
CA MET A 34 7.26 18.90 -15.61
C MET A 34 8.60 19.46 -16.09
N SER A 35 8.93 20.68 -15.63
CA SER A 35 10.27 21.25 -15.78
C SER A 35 11.30 20.42 -14.98
N GLU A 36 12.57 20.55 -15.31
CA GLU A 36 13.64 19.85 -14.58
C GLU A 36 13.64 20.20 -13.09
N THR A 37 13.43 21.49 -12.76
CA THR A 37 13.29 21.94 -11.37
C THR A 37 12.11 21.26 -10.66
N GLN A 38 10.95 21.18 -11.31
CA GLN A 38 9.77 20.51 -10.74
C GLN A 38 10.05 19.00 -10.52
N ARG A 39 10.70 18.32 -11.48
CA ARG A 39 11.08 16.91 -11.33
C ARG A 39 12.00 16.71 -10.14
N ASN A 40 13.03 17.54 -10.01
CA ASN A 40 13.98 17.45 -8.90
C ASN A 40 13.30 17.69 -7.54
N GLN A 41 12.34 18.62 -7.47
CA GLN A 41 11.53 18.85 -6.26
C GLN A 41 10.64 17.64 -5.93
N VAL A 42 9.93 17.08 -6.91
CA VAL A 42 9.09 15.89 -6.73
C VAL A 42 9.92 14.69 -6.30
N GLU A 43 11.10 14.46 -6.88
CA GLU A 43 12.02 13.39 -6.46
C GLU A 43 12.57 13.62 -5.05
N GLY A 44 12.82 14.87 -4.67
CA GLY A 44 13.15 15.25 -3.29
C GLY A 44 12.05 14.86 -2.30
N ILE A 45 10.80 15.20 -2.63
CA ILE A 45 9.62 14.83 -1.82
C ILE A 45 9.48 13.30 -1.77
N LYS A 46 9.57 12.59 -2.90
CA LYS A 46 9.52 11.12 -2.92
C LYS A 46 10.53 10.49 -1.95
N ARG A 47 11.79 10.93 -2.00
CA ARG A 47 12.84 10.43 -1.10
C ARG A 47 12.54 10.69 0.37
N LYS A 48 12.06 11.90 0.70
CA LYS A 48 11.66 12.28 2.08
C LYS A 48 10.62 11.32 2.67
N TYR A 49 9.65 10.86 1.86
CA TYR A 49 8.56 10.01 2.32
C TYR A 49 8.85 8.50 2.21
N MET A 50 9.90 8.11 1.48
CA MET A 50 10.20 6.71 1.16
C MET A 50 10.55 5.89 2.41
N ASP A 51 11.32 6.46 3.34
CA ASP A 51 11.75 5.75 4.55
C ASP A 51 10.58 5.46 5.48
N GLU A 52 9.69 6.44 5.70
CA GLU A 52 8.48 6.25 6.52
C GLU A 52 7.53 5.24 5.86
N TRP A 53 7.42 5.27 4.53
CA TRP A 53 6.63 4.28 3.79
C TRP A 53 7.18 2.86 3.94
N SER A 54 8.50 2.69 3.81
CA SER A 54 9.17 1.41 4.00
C SER A 54 8.99 0.89 5.43
N GLY A 55 9.14 1.76 6.43
CA GLY A 55 8.92 1.42 7.84
C GLY A 55 7.51 0.89 8.11
N LEU A 56 6.48 1.57 7.59
CA LEU A 56 5.09 1.12 7.72
C LEU A 56 4.84 -0.22 6.98
N LYS A 57 5.50 -0.44 5.85
CA LYS A 57 5.45 -1.72 5.12
C LYS A 57 6.04 -2.85 5.95
N ASP A 58 7.23 -2.67 6.51
CA ASP A 58 7.90 -3.69 7.31
C ASP A 58 7.11 -4.02 8.58
N GLN A 59 6.56 -3.00 9.25
CA GLN A 59 5.68 -3.20 10.40
C GLN A 59 4.43 -4.00 10.02
N SER A 60 3.76 -3.66 8.92
CA SER A 60 2.58 -4.40 8.46
C SER A 60 2.90 -5.85 8.14
N VAL A 61 4.02 -6.11 7.46
CA VAL A 61 4.46 -7.47 7.12
C VAL A 61 4.73 -8.29 8.37
N LYS A 62 5.47 -7.75 9.34
CA LYS A 62 5.76 -8.43 10.62
C LYS A 62 4.47 -8.82 11.34
N LYS A 63 3.50 -7.90 11.43
CA LYS A 63 2.21 -8.13 12.09
C LYS A 63 1.34 -9.16 11.37
N ARG A 64 1.36 -9.18 10.03
CA ARG A 64 0.66 -10.21 9.23
C ARG A 64 1.30 -11.58 9.40
N ILE A 65 2.63 -11.66 9.49
CA ILE A 65 3.33 -12.92 9.78
C ILE A 65 2.92 -13.44 11.15
N GLU A 66 2.95 -12.58 12.18
CA GLU A 66 2.55 -12.93 13.54
C GLU A 66 1.10 -13.43 13.60
N LEU A 67 0.17 -12.75 12.92
CA LEU A 67 -1.23 -13.18 12.83
C LEU A 67 -1.37 -14.54 12.14
N ASN A 68 -0.65 -14.76 11.02
CA ASN A 68 -0.65 -16.03 10.31
C ASN A 68 -0.07 -17.18 11.17
N GLU A 69 0.97 -16.92 11.94
CA GLU A 69 1.56 -17.91 12.86
C GLU A 69 0.58 -18.27 13.98
N LEU A 70 -0.11 -17.29 14.54
CA LEU A 70 -1.12 -17.47 15.57
C LEU A 70 -2.37 -18.20 15.06
N GLN A 71 -2.68 -18.05 13.78
CA GLN A 71 -3.69 -18.86 13.07
C GLN A 71 -3.24 -20.31 12.86
N ARG A 72 -1.98 -20.52 12.44
CA ARG A 72 -1.41 -21.87 12.23
C ARG A 72 -1.25 -22.66 13.53
N ARG A 73 -0.92 -21.97 14.64
CA ARG A 73 -0.73 -22.58 15.97
C ARG A 73 -2.00 -22.52 16.83
N ARG A 74 -3.19 -22.41 16.22
CA ARG A 74 -4.49 -22.27 16.91
C ARG A 74 -4.71 -23.32 18.02
N GLN A 75 -4.23 -24.55 17.83
CA GLN A 75 -4.39 -25.65 18.78
C GLN A 75 -3.48 -25.60 20.01
N TYR A 76 -2.46 -24.73 20.03
CA TYR A 76 -1.44 -24.69 21.09
C TYR A 76 -1.66 -23.60 22.14
N HIS A 77 -2.69 -22.77 22.00
CA HIS A 77 -3.00 -21.68 22.91
C HIS A 77 -4.45 -21.75 23.42
N PRO A 78 -4.73 -21.32 24.66
CA PRO A 78 -6.09 -21.12 25.13
C PRO A 78 -6.89 -20.21 24.19
N PRO A 79 -8.18 -20.52 23.89
CA PRO A 79 -8.99 -19.71 22.98
C PRO A 79 -9.09 -18.24 23.37
N SER A 80 -9.15 -17.92 24.67
CA SER A 80 -9.26 -16.55 25.19
C SER A 80 -7.99 -15.73 24.95
N GLU A 81 -6.82 -16.26 25.31
CA GLU A 81 -5.52 -15.61 25.09
C GLU A 81 -5.26 -15.38 23.59
N ARG A 82 -5.66 -16.35 22.76
CA ARG A 82 -5.57 -16.25 21.30
C ARG A 82 -6.45 -15.13 20.75
N ALA A 83 -7.71 -15.07 21.16
CA ALA A 83 -8.66 -14.06 20.67
C ALA A 83 -8.20 -12.64 21.03
N GLU A 84 -7.64 -12.44 22.23
CA GLU A 84 -7.09 -11.15 22.64
C GLU A 84 -5.91 -10.73 21.74
N ARG A 85 -4.98 -11.66 21.46
CA ARG A 85 -3.84 -11.41 20.57
C ARG A 85 -4.25 -11.15 19.13
N GLU A 86 -5.20 -11.92 18.58
CA GLU A 86 -5.76 -11.68 17.23
C GLU A 86 -6.33 -10.27 17.14
N THR A 87 -7.19 -9.91 18.10
CA THR A 87 -7.83 -8.59 18.16
C THR A 87 -6.80 -7.46 18.23
N ARG A 88 -5.75 -7.63 19.04
CA ARG A 88 -4.66 -6.64 19.13
C ARG A 88 -3.92 -6.48 17.81
N LEU A 89 -3.57 -7.59 17.15
CA LEU A 89 -2.87 -7.56 15.86
C LEU A 89 -3.71 -6.94 14.75
N GLU A 90 -5.01 -7.20 14.75
CA GLU A 90 -5.96 -6.58 13.81
C GLU A 90 -6.05 -5.07 14.03
N ARG A 91 -6.13 -4.61 15.29
CA ARG A 91 -6.10 -3.18 15.62
C ARG A 91 -4.78 -2.52 15.21
N ASP A 92 -3.64 -3.17 15.47
CA ASP A 92 -2.32 -2.69 15.05
C ASP A 92 -2.26 -2.52 13.53
N LEU A 93 -2.75 -3.52 12.77
CA LEU A 93 -2.81 -3.48 11.31
C LEU A 93 -3.71 -2.36 10.79
N GLN A 94 -4.87 -2.14 11.44
CA GLN A 94 -5.74 -1.02 11.12
C GLN A 94 -5.06 0.33 11.39
N GLY A 95 -4.33 0.45 12.51
CA GLY A 95 -3.56 1.64 12.83
C GLY A 95 -2.47 1.95 11.81
N ILE A 96 -1.77 0.92 11.32
CA ILE A 96 -0.77 1.06 10.24
C ILE A 96 -1.42 1.53 8.94
N GLU A 97 -2.60 1.01 8.59
CA GLU A 97 -3.33 1.44 7.39
C GLU A 97 -3.75 2.90 7.46
N GLN A 98 -4.25 3.36 8.61
CA GLN A 98 -4.55 4.78 8.82
C GLN A 98 -3.28 5.65 8.74
N SER A 99 -2.15 5.18 9.26
CA SER A 99 -0.87 5.89 9.13
C SER A 99 -0.41 6.00 7.68
N ARG A 100 -0.58 4.94 6.88
CA ARG A 100 -0.30 4.97 5.44
C ARG A 100 -1.17 5.97 4.71
N GLU A 101 -2.47 6.02 5.01
CA GLU A 101 -3.37 6.98 4.38
C GLU A 101 -2.98 8.43 4.73
N ARG A 102 -2.66 8.70 6.00
CA ARG A 102 -2.16 10.03 6.42
C ARG A 102 -0.84 10.38 5.73
N LEU A 103 0.08 9.43 5.61
CA LEU A 103 1.36 9.62 4.94
C LEU A 103 1.15 9.96 3.45
N TYR A 104 0.29 9.20 2.78
CA TYR A 104 -0.04 9.41 1.38
C TYR A 104 -0.70 10.77 1.13
N ARG A 105 -1.61 11.21 2.00
CA ARG A 105 -2.21 12.54 1.93
C ARG A 105 -1.15 13.65 2.04
N ARG A 106 -0.28 13.58 3.05
CA ARG A 106 0.81 14.57 3.22
C ARG A 106 1.74 14.61 2.00
N TYR A 107 2.14 13.44 1.50
CA TYR A 107 2.95 13.31 0.29
C TYR A 107 2.28 13.98 -0.92
N ARG A 108 0.99 13.67 -1.17
CA ARG A 108 0.22 14.24 -2.27
C ARG A 108 0.11 15.76 -2.16
N ASP A 109 -0.18 16.26 -0.96
CA ASP A 109 -0.33 17.70 -0.72
C ASP A 109 0.99 18.44 -0.99
N GLU A 110 2.13 17.86 -0.60
CA GLU A 110 3.45 18.43 -0.91
C GLU A 110 3.76 18.39 -2.41
N VAL A 111 3.46 17.28 -3.09
CA VAL A 111 3.66 17.16 -4.55
C VAL A 111 2.79 18.14 -5.33
N SER A 112 1.51 18.29 -4.94
CA SER A 112 0.57 19.21 -5.60
C SER A 112 1.06 20.67 -5.56
N ARG A 113 1.76 21.07 -4.50
CA ARG A 113 2.34 22.43 -4.37
C ARG A 113 3.45 22.73 -5.37
N VAL A 114 4.09 21.70 -5.95
CA VAL A 114 5.13 21.87 -6.99
C VAL A 114 4.51 22.24 -8.35
N PHE A 115 3.24 21.91 -8.55
CA PHE A 115 2.55 22.03 -9.81
C PHE A 115 1.85 23.39 -9.97
N ASN A 116 1.75 23.86 -11.21
CA ASN A 116 0.84 24.95 -11.56
C ASN A 116 -0.61 24.47 -11.58
N GLU A 117 -1.58 25.37 -11.80
CA GLU A 117 -3.00 25.06 -11.71
C GLU A 117 -3.45 23.98 -12.72
N GLU A 118 -2.99 24.05 -13.96
CA GLU A 118 -3.30 23.04 -14.99
C GLU A 118 -2.73 21.66 -14.63
N GLN A 119 -1.47 21.62 -14.21
CA GLN A 119 -0.79 20.40 -13.77
C GLN A 119 -1.45 19.81 -12.52
N ARG A 120 -1.89 20.65 -11.57
CA ARG A 120 -2.64 20.20 -10.39
C ARG A 120 -3.96 19.56 -10.77
N GLY A 121 -4.72 20.15 -11.70
CA GLY A 121 -5.98 19.56 -12.19
C GLY A 121 -5.76 18.16 -12.76
N ARG A 122 -4.76 18.01 -13.66
CA ARG A 122 -4.39 16.70 -14.23
C ARG A 122 -3.93 15.70 -13.17
N TYR A 123 -3.16 16.17 -12.18
CA TYR A 123 -2.70 15.37 -11.05
C TYR A 123 -3.85 14.89 -10.17
N ASP A 124 -4.78 15.78 -9.82
CA ASP A 124 -5.92 15.43 -8.99
C ASP A 124 -6.86 14.43 -9.69
N ASP A 125 -7.09 14.59 -10.99
CA ASP A 125 -7.85 13.64 -11.80
C ASP A 125 -7.19 12.26 -11.88
N PHE A 126 -5.85 12.24 -11.99
CA PHE A 126 -5.10 10.99 -11.93
C PHE A 126 -5.24 10.30 -10.56
N ILE A 127 -5.06 11.04 -9.46
CA ILE A 127 -5.16 10.50 -8.10
C ILE A 127 -6.59 10.00 -7.81
N GLN A 128 -7.62 10.71 -8.27
CA GLN A 128 -9.00 10.25 -8.12
C GLN A 128 -9.26 8.93 -8.86
N ARG A 129 -8.69 8.75 -10.06
CA ARG A 129 -8.80 7.50 -10.84
C ARG A 129 -8.06 6.35 -10.17
N GLU A 130 -6.82 6.57 -9.72
CA GLU A 130 -6.04 5.58 -8.97
C GLU A 130 -6.79 5.12 -7.71
N ARG A 131 -7.36 6.06 -6.93
CA ARG A 131 -8.12 5.75 -5.72
C ARG A 131 -9.36 4.89 -6.03
N ARG A 132 -10.08 5.17 -7.11
CA ARG A 132 -11.22 4.34 -7.56
C ARG A 132 -10.79 2.94 -8.02
N GLY A 133 -9.58 2.81 -8.59
CA GLY A 133 -9.00 1.52 -8.98
C GLY A 133 -8.54 0.66 -7.80
N MET A 134 -8.01 1.29 -6.75
CA MET A 134 -7.56 0.62 -5.52
C MET A 134 -8.71 0.22 -4.59
N ILE A 135 -9.79 1.01 -4.53
CA ILE A 135 -11.02 0.66 -3.80
C ILE A 135 -11.87 -0.28 -4.67
N LYS A 136 -11.37 -1.47 -4.99
CA LYS A 136 -12.28 -2.59 -5.24
C LYS A 136 -12.73 -3.09 -3.87
N PRO A 137 -14.04 -3.12 -3.56
CA PRO A 137 -14.47 -3.76 -2.33
C PRO A 137 -13.95 -5.19 -2.37
N SER A 138 -13.15 -5.56 -1.36
CA SER A 138 -12.86 -6.96 -1.06
C SER A 138 -14.22 -7.64 -0.90
N ARG A 139 -14.73 -8.21 -2.01
CA ARG A 139 -15.86 -9.11 -1.97
C ARG A 139 -15.41 -10.29 -1.13
N HIS A 140 -15.68 -10.21 0.17
CA HIS A 140 -15.91 -11.37 1.01
C HIS A 140 -17.00 -12.16 0.29
N ARG A 141 -16.59 -13.10 -0.54
CA ARG A 141 -17.43 -14.21 -0.96
C ARG A 141 -17.68 -14.98 0.33
N GLY A 142 -18.79 -14.65 0.99
CA GLY A 142 -19.42 -15.55 1.93
C GLY A 142 -19.60 -16.88 1.22
N HIS A 143 -18.96 -17.91 1.76
CA HIS A 143 -19.22 -19.28 1.37
C HIS A 143 -20.44 -19.70 2.19
N ASP A 144 -21.63 -19.25 1.79
CA ASP A 144 -22.87 -19.91 2.19
C ASP A 144 -23.02 -21.13 1.29
N ARG A 145 -22.60 -22.28 1.83
CA ARG A 145 -23.08 -23.61 1.47
C ARG A 145 -23.11 -24.47 2.72
#